data_AF-K4LEE5-F1
#
_entry.id   AF-K4LEE5-F1
#
_cell.length_a   1.000
_cell.length_b   1.000
_cell.length_c   1.000
_cell.angle_alpha   90.00
_cell.angle_beta   90.00
_cell.angle_gamma   90.00
#
_symmetry.space_group_name_H-M   'P 1'
#
loop_
_entity.id
_entity.type
_entity.pdbx_description
1 polymer ?
#
loop_
_entity_poly.entity_id
_entity_poly.type
_entity_poly.pdbx_seq_one_letter_code
_entity_poly.pdbx_strand_id
1 'polypeptide(L)'
;MDIQSLCQKLSPVFESYGVSCCYLFGSRAGENYYHDSDIDLAVVFDNYSPEKHNLNLEIEIQDTVSEILAPLEVDLLFLQKAPIYLRFTVIKNGKVIYCSNEDFRTDFEDITIRDYLDFKPVLDMYYREMAEELIEKNGGRI
;
A
#
# COMPACT_ATOMS: atom_id res chain seq x y z
N MET A 1 -17.44 -3.77 -8.74
CA MET A 1 -16.72 -5.05 -8.84
C MET A 1 -16.54 -5.58 -7.43
N ASP A 2 -16.73 -6.89 -7.17
CA ASP A 2 -16.51 -7.47 -5.84
C ASP A 2 -15.03 -7.87 -5.65
N ILE A 3 -14.64 -8.15 -4.39
CA ILE A 3 -13.26 -8.55 -4.06
C ILE A 3 -12.92 -9.91 -4.69
N GLN A 4 -13.89 -10.83 -4.75
CA GLN A 4 -13.66 -12.18 -5.27
C GLN A 4 -13.30 -12.18 -6.77
N SER A 5 -13.99 -11.35 -7.56
CA SER A 5 -13.69 -11.13 -8.98
C SER A 5 -12.33 -10.46 -9.16
N LEU A 6 -11.95 -9.55 -8.27
CA LEU A 6 -10.64 -8.91 -8.28
C LEU A 6 -9.53 -9.95 -8.08
N CYS A 7 -9.65 -10.81 -7.06
CA CYS A 7 -8.73 -11.90 -6.80
C CYS A 7 -8.57 -12.80 -8.03
N GLN A 8 -9.68 -13.23 -8.65
CA GLN A 8 -9.64 -14.14 -9.80
C GLN A 8 -8.95 -13.52 -11.03
N LYS A 9 -9.20 -12.24 -11.30
CA LYS A 9 -8.62 -11.55 -12.47
C LYS A 9 -7.13 -11.25 -12.28
N LEU A 10 -6.71 -10.89 -11.06
CA LEU A 10 -5.36 -10.40 -10.83
C LEU A 10 -4.37 -11.47 -10.38
N SER A 11 -4.83 -12.58 -9.81
CA SER A 11 -3.96 -13.70 -9.40
C SER A 11 -2.97 -14.15 -10.49
N PRO A 12 -3.39 -14.43 -11.75
CA PRO A 12 -2.44 -14.90 -12.78
C PRO A 12 -1.41 -13.83 -13.17
N VAL A 13 -1.79 -12.55 -13.10
CA VAL A 13 -0.90 -11.42 -13.39
C VAL A 13 0.19 -11.35 -12.32
N PHE A 14 -0.22 -11.33 -11.05
CA PHE A 14 0.69 -11.28 -9.91
C PHE A 14 1.61 -12.49 -9.85
N GLU A 15 1.10 -13.68 -10.17
CA GLU A 15 1.92 -14.88 -10.31
C GLU A 15 2.98 -14.74 -11.40
N SER A 16 2.62 -14.24 -12.59
CA SER A 16 3.56 -14.07 -13.71
C SER A 16 4.70 -13.08 -13.43
N TYR A 17 4.43 -12.05 -12.61
CA TYR A 17 5.43 -11.06 -12.22
C TYR A 17 6.19 -11.43 -10.93
N GLY A 18 5.92 -12.60 -10.34
CA GLY A 18 6.60 -13.05 -9.13
C GLY A 18 6.23 -12.25 -7.88
N VAL A 19 5.04 -11.64 -7.86
CA VAL A 19 4.49 -11.00 -6.67
C VAL A 19 4.27 -12.08 -5.61
N SER A 20 4.64 -11.75 -4.36
CA SER A 20 4.44 -12.61 -3.20
C SER A 20 3.10 -12.34 -2.51
N CYS A 21 2.75 -11.06 -2.35
CA CYS A 21 1.51 -10.65 -1.71
C CYS A 21 0.99 -9.36 -2.35
N CYS A 22 -0.33 -9.22 -2.44
CA CYS A 22 -1.00 -8.00 -2.87
C CYS A 22 -2.10 -7.62 -1.88
N TYR A 23 -2.10 -6.35 -1.47
CA TYR A 23 -3.06 -5.75 -0.58
C TYR A 23 -3.92 -4.74 -1.35
N LEU A 24 -5.23 -4.85 -1.22
CA LEU A 24 -6.15 -3.78 -1.56
C LEU A 24 -6.23 -2.82 -0.37
N PHE A 25 -5.83 -1.56 -0.55
CA PHE A 25 -5.87 -0.54 0.49
C PHE A 25 -6.66 0.70 0.03
N GLY A 26 -6.53 1.81 0.77
CA GLY A 26 -7.17 3.07 0.39
C GLY A 26 -8.66 3.13 0.68
N SER A 27 -9.39 3.97 -0.06
CA SER A 27 -10.80 4.28 0.19
C SER A 27 -11.72 3.04 0.16
N ARG A 28 -11.29 1.97 -0.52
CA ARG A 28 -11.98 0.66 -0.57
C ARG A 28 -11.76 -0.24 0.66
N ALA A 29 -10.89 0.15 1.60
CA ALA A 29 -10.69 -0.59 2.85
C ALA A 29 -11.79 -0.30 3.89
N GLY A 30 -12.55 0.80 3.76
CA GLY A 30 -13.62 1.20 4.69
C GLY A 30 -15.03 0.77 4.25
N GLU A 31 -15.98 0.72 5.20
CA GLU A 31 -17.37 0.28 4.97
C GLU A 31 -18.26 1.26 4.17
N ASN A 32 -17.76 2.47 3.84
CA ASN A 32 -18.54 3.50 3.13
C ASN A 32 -18.12 3.60 1.66
N TYR A 33 -18.73 2.74 0.85
CA TYR A 33 -18.47 2.61 -0.58
C TYR A 33 -19.04 3.77 -1.41
N TYR A 34 -18.24 4.30 -2.35
CA TYR A 34 -18.72 4.91 -3.58
C TYR A 34 -18.35 3.99 -4.77
N HIS A 35 -19.26 3.88 -5.73
CA HIS A 35 -19.19 2.90 -6.83
C HIS A 35 -18.09 3.22 -7.88
N ASP A 36 -17.58 4.46 -7.86
CA ASP A 36 -16.57 5.01 -8.79
C ASP A 36 -15.19 5.23 -8.17
N SER A 37 -14.93 4.74 -6.95
CA SER A 37 -13.64 5.01 -6.29
C SER A 37 -12.49 4.18 -6.86
N ASP A 38 -11.34 4.84 -7.00
CA ASP A 38 -10.04 4.33 -7.44
C ASP A 38 -9.63 3.05 -6.67
N ILE A 39 -8.84 2.20 -7.32
CA ILE A 39 -8.34 0.93 -6.77
C ILE A 39 -6.89 1.08 -6.35
N ASP A 40 -6.64 1.23 -5.05
CA ASP A 40 -5.27 1.24 -4.53
C ASP A 40 -4.77 -0.18 -4.23
N LEU A 41 -3.71 -0.61 -4.92
CA LEU A 41 -3.09 -1.93 -4.79
C LEU A 41 -1.64 -1.81 -4.34
N ALA A 42 -1.26 -2.53 -3.28
CA ALA A 42 0.10 -2.58 -2.81
C ALA A 42 0.66 -3.98 -2.99
N VAL A 43 1.74 -4.11 -3.76
CA VAL A 43 2.40 -5.39 -4.02
C VAL A 43 3.69 -5.53 -3.23
N VAL A 44 3.98 -6.77 -2.84
CA VAL A 44 5.20 -7.18 -2.13
C VAL A 44 5.81 -8.36 -2.88
N PHE A 45 7.13 -8.42 -2.86
CA PHE A 45 7.97 -9.39 -3.54
C PHE A 45 8.92 -10.00 -2.49
N ASP A 46 9.01 -11.32 -2.47
CA ASP A 46 9.85 -12.08 -1.54
C ASP A 46 11.34 -11.74 -1.77
N ASN A 47 11.79 -11.87 -3.02
CA ASN A 47 13.15 -11.58 -3.45
C ASN A 47 13.31 -10.15 -4.02
N TYR A 48 12.82 -9.15 -3.28
CA TYR A 48 12.90 -7.75 -3.71
C TYR A 48 14.35 -7.29 -3.91
N SER A 49 14.57 -6.54 -4.98
CA SER A 49 15.83 -5.90 -5.32
C SER A 49 15.55 -4.65 -6.15
N PRO A 50 16.09 -3.48 -5.81
CA PRO A 50 15.85 -2.25 -6.57
C PRO A 50 16.25 -2.33 -8.04
N GLU A 51 17.24 -3.15 -8.38
CA GLU A 51 17.69 -3.33 -9.77
C GLU A 51 16.65 -4.09 -10.60
N LYS A 52 16.06 -5.14 -10.02
CA LYS A 52 15.03 -5.97 -10.65
C LYS A 52 13.65 -5.31 -10.61
N HIS A 53 13.29 -4.76 -9.46
CA HIS A 53 11.98 -4.16 -9.17
C HIS A 53 12.06 -2.64 -9.33
N ASN A 54 12.61 -2.24 -10.48
CA ASN A 54 12.80 -0.85 -10.85
C ASN A 54 11.48 -0.22 -11.34
N LEU A 55 11.55 1.05 -11.74
CA LEU A 55 10.37 1.79 -12.22
C LEU A 55 9.76 1.20 -13.49
N ASN A 56 10.54 0.56 -14.37
CA ASN A 56 10.01 -0.02 -15.60
C ASN A 56 9.10 -1.21 -15.29
N LEU A 57 9.50 -2.07 -14.35
CA LEU A 57 8.65 -3.18 -13.90
C LEU A 57 7.38 -2.66 -13.22
N GLU A 58 7.51 -1.61 -12.42
CA GLU A 58 6.36 -0.97 -11.76
C GLU A 58 5.33 -0.45 -12.78
N ILE A 59 5.80 0.22 -13.83
CA ILE A 59 4.95 0.67 -14.96
C ILE A 59 4.33 -0.52 -15.70
N GLU A 60 5.11 -1.56 -16.00
CA GLU A 60 4.63 -2.74 -16.73
C GLU A 60 3.48 -3.46 -15.98
N ILE A 61 3.63 -3.65 -14.67
CA ILE A 61 2.59 -4.25 -13.84
C ILE A 61 1.38 -3.31 -13.74
N GLN A 62 1.62 -2.01 -13.52
CA GLN A 62 0.57 -0.98 -13.47
C GLN A 62 -0.29 -0.97 -14.74
N ASP A 63 0.33 -0.95 -15.91
CA ASP A 63 -0.35 -0.94 -17.21
C ASP A 63 -1.16 -2.23 -17.40
N THR A 64 -0.55 -3.40 -17.12
CA THR A 64 -1.23 -4.70 -17.23
C THR A 64 -2.47 -4.77 -16.35
N VAL A 65 -2.37 -4.33 -15.10
CA VAL A 65 -3.48 -4.33 -14.14
C VAL A 65 -4.55 -3.33 -14.57
N SER A 66 -4.16 -2.14 -15.04
CA SER A 66 -5.07 -1.10 -15.51
C SER A 66 -5.90 -1.58 -16.71
N GLU A 67 -5.28 -2.27 -17.67
CA GLU A 67 -5.99 -2.85 -18.83
C GLU A 67 -7.05 -3.89 -18.41
N ILE A 68 -6.73 -4.73 -17.42
CA ILE A 68 -7.63 -5.79 -16.93
C ILE A 68 -8.82 -5.21 -16.14
N LEU A 69 -8.60 -4.09 -15.45
CA LEU A 69 -9.59 -3.46 -14.59
C LEU A 69 -10.32 -2.28 -15.25
N ALA A 70 -9.96 -1.92 -16.48
CA ALA A 70 -10.61 -0.87 -17.26
C ALA A 70 -12.15 -1.05 -17.26
N PRO A 71 -12.93 0.04 -17.07
CA PRO A 71 -12.51 1.45 -17.04
C PRO A 71 -12.16 2.00 -15.65
N LEU A 72 -11.92 1.15 -14.64
CA LEU A 72 -11.60 1.62 -13.28
C LEU A 72 -10.17 2.16 -13.21
N GLU A 73 -9.97 3.28 -12.52
CA GLU A 73 -8.63 3.79 -12.20
C GLU A 73 -7.98 2.91 -11.12
N VAL A 74 -6.71 2.60 -11.31
CA VAL A 74 -5.92 1.73 -10.43
C VAL A 74 -4.62 2.43 -10.11
N ASP A 75 -4.23 2.43 -8.85
CA ASP A 75 -2.92 2.91 -8.40
C ASP A 75 -2.16 1.75 -7.76
N LEU A 76 -1.04 1.37 -8.37
CA LEU A 76 -0.17 0.31 -7.88
C LEU A 76 1.04 0.89 -7.15
N LEU A 77 1.29 0.35 -5.96
CA LEU A 77 2.40 0.73 -5.10
C LEU A 77 3.28 -0.47 -4.80
N PHE A 78 4.59 -0.33 -4.98
CA PHE A 78 5.55 -1.30 -4.45
C PHE A 78 5.76 -1.03 -2.97
N LEU A 79 5.22 -1.89 -2.11
CA LEU A 79 5.17 -1.62 -0.67
C LEU A 79 6.56 -1.50 -0.06
N GLN A 80 7.58 -2.20 -0.59
CA GLN A 80 8.95 -2.10 -0.11
C GLN A 80 9.61 -0.74 -0.40
N LYS A 81 9.12 0.03 -1.39
CA LYS A 81 9.59 1.40 -1.67
C LYS A 81 8.87 2.45 -0.81
N ALA A 82 7.73 2.08 -0.21
CA ALA A 82 6.87 3.00 0.51
C ALA A 82 7.48 3.43 1.86
N PRO A 83 7.21 4.67 2.31
CA PRO A 83 7.61 5.10 3.64
C PRO A 83 6.96 4.24 4.73
N ILE A 84 7.62 4.11 5.88
CA ILE A 84 7.20 3.21 6.97
C ILE A 84 5.74 3.44 7.42
N TYR A 85 5.30 4.69 7.47
CA TYR A 85 3.91 5.04 7.80
C TYR A 85 2.90 4.44 6.81
N LEU A 86 3.19 4.53 5.50
CA LEU A 86 2.32 4.00 4.47
C LEU A 86 2.34 2.47 4.47
N ARG A 87 3.53 1.85 4.63
CA ARG A 87 3.66 0.39 4.81
C ARG A 87 2.78 -0.12 5.93
N PHE A 88 2.88 0.51 7.10
CA PHE A 88 2.06 0.16 8.26
C PHE A 88 0.56 0.39 8.01
N THR A 89 0.19 1.48 7.35
CA THR A 89 -1.22 1.77 7.03
C THR A 89 -1.82 0.72 6.10
N VAL A 90 -1.08 0.30 5.08
CA VAL A 90 -1.48 -0.75 4.14
C VAL A 90 -1.64 -2.08 4.86
N ILE A 91 -0.68 -2.47 5.71
CA ILE A 91 -0.75 -3.74 6.44
C ILE A 91 -1.89 -3.72 7.46
N LYS A 92 -2.08 -2.62 8.17
CA LYS A 92 -3.10 -2.51 9.23
C LYS A 92 -4.53 -2.48 8.69
N ASN A 93 -4.76 -1.77 7.59
CA ASN A 93 -6.12 -1.52 7.08
C ASN A 93 -6.41 -2.25 5.77
N GLY A 94 -5.39 -2.72 5.06
CA GLY A 94 -5.53 -3.36 3.76
C GLY A 94 -6.13 -4.76 3.87
N LYS A 95 -6.71 -5.20 2.75
CA LYS A 95 -7.24 -6.56 2.58
C LYS A 95 -6.33 -7.32 1.62
N VAL A 96 -5.85 -8.48 2.04
CA VAL A 96 -5.06 -9.36 1.17
C VAL A 96 -5.97 -9.88 0.04
N ILE A 97 -5.58 -9.63 -1.21
CA ILE A 97 -6.32 -10.11 -2.39
C ILE A 97 -5.56 -11.19 -3.17
N TYR A 98 -4.27 -11.35 -2.89
CA TYR A 98 -3.43 -12.39 -3.45
C TYR A 98 -2.25 -12.63 -2.50
N CYS A 99 -1.93 -13.90 -2.24
CA CYS A 99 -0.76 -14.31 -1.48
C CYS A 99 -0.28 -15.65 -2.01
N SER A 100 1.01 -15.74 -2.38
CA SER A 100 1.67 -16.98 -2.78
C SER A 100 2.57 -17.55 -1.69
N ASN A 101 2.99 -16.73 -0.72
CA ASN A 101 3.82 -17.13 0.41
C ASN A 101 3.32 -16.48 1.72
N GLU A 102 2.53 -17.22 2.48
CA GLU A 102 1.93 -16.76 3.75
C GLU A 102 2.96 -16.55 4.87
N ASP A 103 4.02 -17.37 4.90
CA ASP A 103 5.09 -17.24 5.89
C ASP A 103 5.85 -15.93 5.66
N PHE A 104 6.24 -15.66 4.41
CA PHE A 104 6.87 -14.39 4.03
C PHE A 104 5.95 -13.19 4.32
N ARG A 105 4.66 -13.31 4.00
CA ARG A 105 3.68 -12.23 4.29
C ARG A 105 3.68 -11.89 5.77
N THR A 106 3.54 -12.90 6.62
CA THR A 106 3.48 -12.71 8.08
C THR A 106 4.78 -12.10 8.62
N ASP A 107 5.93 -12.60 8.17
CA ASP A 107 7.23 -12.03 8.56
C ASP A 107 7.38 -10.56 8.13
N PHE A 108 6.92 -10.23 6.91
CA PHE A 108 6.94 -8.86 6.40
C PHE A 108 6.02 -7.92 7.20
N GLU A 109 4.83 -8.39 7.58
CA GLU A 109 3.90 -7.65 8.44
C GLU A 109 4.50 -7.39 9.82
N ASP A 110 5.09 -8.41 10.44
CA ASP A 110 5.74 -8.32 11.77
C ASP A 110 6.90 -7.32 11.77
N ILE A 111 7.77 -7.39 10.76
CA ILE A 111 8.89 -6.45 10.60
C ILE A 111 8.36 -5.02 10.45
N THR A 112 7.36 -4.82 9.60
CA THR A 112 6.79 -3.48 9.36
C THR A 112 6.14 -2.92 10.61
N ILE A 113 5.41 -3.74 11.38
CA ILE A 113 4.79 -3.31 12.64
C ILE A 113 5.85 -2.90 13.65
N ARG A 114 6.92 -3.69 13.80
CA ARG A 114 8.03 -3.37 14.69
C ARG A 114 8.71 -2.07 14.29
N ASP A 115 9.13 -1.94 13.03
CA ASP A 115 9.78 -0.75 12.51
C ASP A 115 8.92 0.51 12.71
N TYR A 116 7.59 0.39 12.52
CA TYR A 116 6.67 1.49 12.75
C TYR A 116 6.60 1.87 14.23
N LEU A 117 6.49 0.90 15.14
CA LEU A 117 6.43 1.16 16.58
C LEU A 117 7.72 1.80 17.10
N ASP A 118 8.88 1.41 16.58
CA ASP A 118 10.17 2.03 16.89
C ASP A 118 10.27 3.46 16.36
N PHE A 119 9.67 3.73 15.20
CA PHE A 119 9.66 5.06 14.59
C PHE A 119 8.54 5.98 15.11
N LYS A 120 7.49 5.41 15.73
CA LYS A 120 6.33 6.16 16.22
C LYS A 120 6.68 7.29 17.19
N PRO A 121 7.58 7.13 18.17
CA PRO A 121 7.96 8.23 19.07
C PRO A 121 8.55 9.43 18.33
N VAL A 122 9.34 9.17 17.28
CA VAL A 122 9.94 10.23 16.45
C VAL A 122 8.86 10.99 15.68
N LEU A 123 7.90 10.26 15.10
CA LEU A 123 6.75 10.86 14.41
C LEU A 123 5.88 11.68 15.37
N ASP A 124 5.58 11.15 16.56
CA ASP A 124 4.76 11.83 17.55
C ASP A 124 5.39 13.15 18.02
N MET A 125 6.73 13.17 18.17
CA MET A 125 7.48 14.38 18.49
C MET A 125 7.41 15.40 17.34
N TYR A 126 7.69 14.97 16.11
CA TYR A 126 7.63 15.83 14.93
C TYR A 126 6.24 16.46 14.75
N TYR A 127 5.17 15.67 14.86
CA TYR A 127 3.81 16.19 14.75
C TYR A 127 3.43 17.15 15.87
N ARG A 128 3.94 16.94 17.09
CA ARG A 128 3.74 17.86 18.20
C ARG A 128 4.39 19.22 17.92
N GLU A 129 5.67 19.22 17.54
CA GLU A 129 6.40 20.45 17.22
C GLU A 129 5.74 21.22 16.07
N MET A 130 5.35 20.51 14.99
CA MET A 130 4.62 21.13 13.88
C MET A 130 3.27 21.74 14.31
N ALA A 131 2.52 21.06 15.18
CA ALA A 131 1.24 21.56 15.67
C ALA A 131 1.42 22.82 16.54
N GLU A 132 2.45 22.84 17.38
CA GLU A 132 2.81 24.01 18.19
C GLU A 132 3.15 25.23 17.30
N GLU A 133 3.95 25.05 16.25
CA GLU A 133 4.26 26.14 15.30
C GLU A 133 3.01 26.70 14.58
N LEU A 134 2.07 25.83 14.19
CA LEU A 134 0.84 26.25 13.53
C LEU A 134 -0.07 27.04 14.47
N ILE A 135 -0.12 26.65 15.75
CA ILE A 135 -0.85 27.36 16.79
C ILE A 135 -0.22 28.73 17.05
N GLU A 136 1.12 28.81 17.16
CA GLU A 136 1.83 30.07 17.35
C GLU A 136 1.65 31.04 16.17
N LYS A 137 1.69 30.54 14.93
CA LYS A 137 1.49 31.36 13.72
C LYS A 137 0.05 31.86 13.56
N ASN A 138 -0.95 31.10 14.02
CA ASN A 138 -2.36 31.51 13.99
C ASN A 138 -2.78 32.36 15.21
N GLY A 139 -2.07 32.25 16.35
CA GLY A 139 -2.32 33.02 17.56
C GLY A 139 -1.81 34.48 17.52
N GLY A 140 -1.07 34.87 16.48
CA GLY A 140 -0.49 36.21 16.32
C GLY A 140 -1.33 37.23 15.53
N ARG A 141 -2.58 36.91 15.16
CA ARG A 141 -3.52 37.85 14.50
C ARG A 141 -4.88 37.84 15.19
N ILE A 142 -4.97 38.59 16.28
CA ILE A 142 -6.24 39.10 16.86
C ILE A 142 -6.00 40.49 17.42
#